data_AF-E4L8D0-F1
#
_entry.id   AF-E4L8D0-F1
#
_cell.length_a   1.000
_cell.length_b   1.000
_cell.length_c   1.000
_cell.angle_alpha   90.00
_cell.angle_beta   90.00
_cell.angle_gamma   90.00
#
_symmetry.space_group_name_H-M   'P 1'
#
loop_
_entity.id
_entity.type
_entity.pdbx_description
1 polymer ?
#
loop_
_entity_poly.entity_id
_entity_poly.type
_entity_poly.pdbx_seq_one_letter_code
_entity_poly.pdbx_strand_id
1 'polypeptide(L)'
;MGFDSYVVPVEVAAKLLCMSAEVLRNALKLERVPIGFAVQCDKGWTYKIIPKQFCEYTGISNNKLRDLCDAYRADRVKYMKAWKNGA
;
A
#
# COMPACT_ATOMS: atom_id res chain seq x y z
N MET A 1 6.47 0.96 22.57
CA MET A 1 5.83 1.61 21.39
C MET A 1 5.40 0.53 20.44
N GLY A 2 4.09 0.25 20.36
CA GLY A 2 3.56 -0.76 19.43
C GLY A 2 3.79 -0.27 18.01
N PHE A 3 4.61 -0.99 17.24
CA PHE A 3 4.56 -0.87 15.79
C PHE A 3 3.21 -1.44 15.37
N ASP A 4 2.20 -0.59 15.26
CA ASP A 4 0.97 -0.91 14.56
C ASP A 4 1.34 -1.38 13.16
N SER A 5 1.44 -2.69 13.02
CA SER A 5 1.94 -3.39 11.85
C SER A 5 0.78 -3.51 10.86
N TYR A 6 0.19 -2.39 10.45
CA TYR A 6 -0.79 -2.39 9.38
C TYR A 6 -0.05 -2.33 8.03
N VAL A 7 -0.44 -3.20 7.11
CA VAL A 7 0.12 -3.22 5.75
C VAL A 7 -0.46 -2.05 4.96
N VAL A 8 0.39 -1.25 4.32
CA VAL A 8 -0.02 -0.18 3.40
C VAL A 8 -0.14 -0.78 1.99
N PRO A 9 -1.34 -0.83 1.40
CA PRO A 9 -1.51 -1.29 0.03
C PRO A 9 -0.85 -0.33 -0.96
N VAL A 10 -0.22 -0.88 -2.00
CA VAL A 10 0.41 -0.09 -3.07
C VAL A 10 -0.59 0.86 -3.73
N GLU A 11 -1.85 0.44 -3.90
CA GLU A 11 -2.88 1.29 -4.50
C GLU A 11 -3.20 2.52 -3.64
N VAL A 12 -3.24 2.37 -2.31
CA VAL A 12 -3.48 3.49 -1.39
C VAL A 12 -2.31 4.47 -1.44
N ALA A 13 -1.08 3.94 -1.34
CA ALA A 13 0.13 4.76 -1.43
C ALA A 13 0.24 5.49 -2.78
N ALA A 14 -0.09 4.82 -3.88
CA ALA A 14 -0.05 5.41 -5.22
C ALA A 14 -1.08 6.55 -5.37
N LYS A 15 -2.31 6.35 -4.88
CA LYS A 15 -3.34 7.40 -4.84
C LYS A 15 -2.89 8.61 -4.04
N LEU A 16 -2.27 8.39 -2.88
CA LEU A 16 -1.75 9.48 -2.03
C LEU A 16 -0.60 10.24 -2.67
N LEU A 17 0.19 9.58 -3.50
CA LEU A 17 1.28 10.18 -4.27
C LEU A 17 0.81 10.73 -5.63
N CYS A 18 -0.50 10.76 -5.91
CA CYS A 18 -1.07 11.18 -7.19
C CYS A 18 -0.44 10.47 -8.40
N MET A 19 -0.12 9.19 -8.26
CA MET A 19 0.49 8.38 -9.32
C MET A 19 -0.25 7.05 -9.50
N SER A 20 -0.09 6.44 -10.67
CA SER A 20 -0.64 5.11 -10.94
C SER A 20 0.07 4.03 -10.12
N ALA A 21 -0.66 3.01 -9.70
CA ALA A 21 -0.10 1.89 -8.92
C ALA A 21 1.06 1.19 -9.65
N GLU A 22 1.00 1.11 -10.97
CA GLU A 22 2.06 0.54 -11.81
C GLU A 22 3.35 1.36 -11.77
N VAL A 23 3.24 2.68 -11.82
CA VAL A 23 4.37 3.61 -11.69
C VAL A 23 5.01 3.45 -10.32
N LEU A 24 4.21 3.38 -9.26
CA LEU A 24 4.72 3.17 -7.90
C LEU A 24 5.42 1.80 -7.76
N ARG A 25 4.86 0.73 -8.34
CA ARG A 25 5.51 -0.59 -8.37
C ARG A 25 6.87 -0.54 -9.05
N ASN A 26 6.98 0.13 -10.20
CA ASN A 26 8.25 0.28 -10.90
C ASN A 26 9.24 1.15 -10.12
N ALA A 27 8.78 2.23 -9.48
CA ALA A 27 9.62 3.06 -8.62
C ALA A 27 10.19 2.26 -7.43
N LEU A 28 9.39 1.38 -6.83
CA LEU A 28 9.82 0.49 -5.74
C LEU A 28 10.81 -0.58 -6.22
N LYS A 29 10.65 -1.12 -7.44
CA LYS A 29 11.61 -2.07 -8.03
C LYS A 29 12.96 -1.42 -8.33
N LEU A 30 12.94 -0.17 -8.80
CA LEU A 30 14.13 0.60 -9.14
C LEU A 30 14.75 1.32 -7.94
N GLU A 31 14.23 1.08 -6.73
CA GLU A 31 14.67 1.72 -5.48
C GLU A 31 14.73 3.26 -5.56
N ARG A 32 13.84 3.86 -6.37
CA ARG A 32 13.79 5.31 -6.62
C ARG A 32 13.07 6.09 -5.53
N VAL A 33 12.37 5.41 -4.63
CA VAL A 33 11.54 6.02 -3.59
C VAL A 33 11.89 5.45 -2.22
N PRO A 34 12.23 6.28 -1.22
CA PRO A 34 12.66 5.83 0.11
C PRO A 34 11.47 5.50 1.02
N ILE A 35 10.41 4.90 0.47
CA ILE A 35 9.14 4.63 1.19
C ILE A 35 8.91 3.15 1.46
N GLY A 36 9.77 2.28 0.93
CA GLY A 36 9.63 0.85 0.99
C GLY A 36 10.54 0.16 -0.01
N PHE A 37 10.26 -1.12 -0.24
CA PHE A 37 11.06 -1.97 -1.13
C PHE A 37 10.17 -2.97 -1.86
N ALA A 38 10.68 -3.46 -2.99
CA ALA A 38 10.11 -4.58 -3.72
C ALA A 38 11.09 -5.75 -3.70
N VAL A 39 10.61 -6.95 -3.42
CA VAL A 39 11.39 -8.19 -3.46
C VAL A 39 10.84 -9.06 -4.56
N GLN A 40 11.72 -9.54 -5.44
CA GLN A 40 11.37 -10.56 -6.41
C GLN A 40 11.41 -11.92 -5.72
N CYS A 41 10.27 -12.60 -5.66
CA CYS A 41 10.14 -13.99 -5.22
C CYS A 41 9.94 -14.90 -6.44
N ASP A 42 10.10 -16.22 -6.27
CA ASP A 42 9.93 -17.20 -7.36
C ASP A 42 8.60 -17.11 -8.11
N LYS A 43 7.53 -16.70 -7.42
CA LYS A 43 6.16 -16.59 -7.98
C LYS A 43 5.76 -15.17 -8.39
N GLY A 44 6.66 -14.18 -8.26
CA GLY A 44 6.38 -12.79 -8.63
C GLY A 44 6.94 -11.76 -7.66
N TRP A 45 6.51 -10.51 -7.81
CA TRP A 45 7.00 -9.38 -7.02
C TRP A 45 6.17 -9.16 -5.76
N THR A 46 6.84 -9.13 -4.61
CA THR A 46 6.26 -8.72 -3.33
C THR A 46 6.64 -7.28 -3.06
N TYR A 47 5.64 -6.43 -2.81
CA TYR A 47 5.84 -5.01 -2.52
C TYR A 47 5.56 -4.74 -1.06
N LYS A 48 6.48 -4.05 -0.38
CA LYS A 48 6.32 -3.66 1.02
C LYS A 48 6.60 -2.18 1.19
N ILE A 49 5.58 -1.45 1.63
CA ILE A 49 5.66 -0.03 1.95
C ILE A 49 5.76 0.10 3.46
N ILE A 50 6.74 0.88 3.92
CA ILE A 50 6.99 1.12 5.34
C ILE A 50 6.19 2.38 5.73
N PRO A 51 5.15 2.26 6.59
CA PRO A 51 4.27 3.39 6.91
C PRO A 51 5.03 4.60 7.46
N LYS A 52 6.02 4.35 8.32
CA LYS A 52 6.83 5.40 8.93
C LYS A 52 7.57 6.22 7.86
N GLN A 53 8.31 5.55 6.97
CA GLN A 53 9.04 6.19 5.87
C GLN A 53 8.11 6.91 4.91
N PHE A 54 6.96 6.30 4.60
CA PHE A 54 5.96 6.93 3.73
C PHE A 54 5.41 8.23 4.34
N CYS A 55 5.08 8.24 5.63
CA CYS A 55 4.62 9.44 6.34
C CYS A 55 5.71 10.51 6.39
N GLU A 56 6.96 10.14 6.64
CA GLU A 56 8.11 11.07 6.61
C GLU A 56 8.32 11.67 5.21
N TYR A 57 8.19 10.87 4.15
CA TYR A 57 8.36 11.32 2.76
C TYR A 57 7.23 12.22 2.26
N THR A 58 5.99 11.92 2.65
CA THR A 58 4.80 12.63 2.15
C THR A 58 4.31 13.75 3.07
N GLY A 59 4.77 13.79 4.32
CA GLY A 59 4.22 14.66 5.36
C GLY A 59 2.82 14.27 5.83
N ILE A 60 2.30 13.13 5.39
CA ILE A 60 0.95 12.66 5.78
C ILE A 60 1.00 12.10 7.20
N SER A 61 -0.03 12.40 7.99
CA SER A 61 -0.14 11.85 9.34
C SER A 61 -0.41 10.34 9.32
N ASN A 62 0.23 9.61 10.23
CA ASN A 62 0.07 8.15 10.37
C ASN A 62 -1.41 7.76 10.56
N ASN A 63 -2.15 8.52 11.36
CA ASN A 63 -3.58 8.28 11.58
C ASN A 63 -4.39 8.36 10.28
N LYS A 64 -4.12 9.36 9.42
CA LYS A 64 -4.79 9.49 8.12
C LYS A 64 -4.41 8.35 7.18
N LEU A 65 -3.15 7.94 7.17
CA LEU A 65 -2.70 6.80 6.38
C LEU A 65 -3.37 5.50 6.83
N ARG A 66 -3.50 5.28 8.15
CA ARG A 66 -4.19 4.12 8.72
C ARG A 66 -5.66 4.07 8.30
N ASP A 67 -6.38 5.17 8.49
CA ASP A 67 -7.80 5.27 8.18
C ASP A 67 -8.09 4.91 6.71
N LEU A 68 -7.27 5.43 5.78
CA LEU A 68 -7.35 5.09 4.35
C LEU A 68 -7.04 3.62 4.06
N CYS A 69 -6.07 3.03 4.77
CA CYS A 69 -5.76 1.61 4.60
C CYS A 69 -6.90 0.72 5.10
N ASP A 70 -7.53 1.07 6.21
CA ASP A 70 -8.66 0.31 6.77
C ASP A 70 -9.92 0.46 5.92
N ALA A 71 -10.21 1.67 5.42
CA ALA A 71 -11.29 1.91 4.45
C ALA A 71 -11.08 1.08 3.18
N TYR A 72 -9.86 1.07 2.62
CA TYR A 72 -9.55 0.28 1.43
C TYR A 72 -9.69 -1.24 1.68
N ARG A 73 -9.30 -1.74 2.87
CA ARG A 73 -9.52 -3.14 3.24
C ARG A 73 -11.00 -3.48 3.32
N ALA A 74 -11.80 -2.66 3.99
CA ALA A 74 -13.25 -2.88 4.12
C ALA A 74 -13.93 -2.93 2.75
N ASP A 75 -13.57 -2.01 1.86
CA ASP A 75 -14.07 -1.94 0.50
C ASP A 75 -13.69 -3.18 -0.33
N ARG A 76 -12.41 -3.59 -0.32
CA ARG A 76 -11.95 -4.83 -0.98
C ARG A 76 -12.66 -6.08 -0.47
N VAL A 77 -12.91 -6.19 0.84
CA VAL A 77 -13.64 -7.31 1.43
C VAL A 77 -15.09 -7.33 0.95
N LYS A 78 -15.73 -6.16 0.84
CA LYS A 78 -17.09 -6.03 0.29
C LYS A 78 -17.16 -6.49 -1.16
N TYR A 79 -16.22 -6.04 -2.01
CA TYR A 79 -16.14 -6.46 -3.41
C TYR A 79 -15.86 -7.96 -3.58
N MET A 80 -14.96 -8.53 -2.78
CA MET A 80 -14.67 -9.98 -2.83
C MET A 80 -15.84 -10.84 -2.35
N LYS A 81 -16.60 -10.38 -1.35
CA LYS A 81 -17.85 -11.05 -0.93
C LYS A 81 -18.93 -10.96 -2.00
N ALA A 82 -19.08 -9.81 -2.67
CA ALA A 82 -20.04 -9.65 -3.75
C ALA A 82 -19.75 -10.60 -4.93
N TRP A 83 -18.47 -10.83 -5.24
CA TRP A 83 -18.07 -11.76 -6.30
C TRP A 83 -18.31 -13.24 -5.94
N LYS A 84 -18.13 -13.61 -4.65
CA LYS A 84 -18.41 -14.99 -4.17
C LYS A 84 -19.89 -15.34 -4.06
N ASN A 85 -20.76 -14.35 -3.91
CA ASN A 85 -22.21 -14.56 -3.72
C ASN A 85 -23.01 -14.41 -5.03
N GLY A 86 -22.33 -14.25 -6.17
CA GLY A 86 -22.94 -14.04 -7.49
C GLY A 86 -22.41 -14.98 -8.58
N ALA A 87 -21.84 -16.12 -8.21
CA ALA A 87 -21.39 -17.17 -9.13
C ALA A 87 -22.14 -18.48 -8.86
#